data_AF-A0A0L8I2G7-F1
#
_entry.id   AF-A0A0L8I2G7-F1
#
_cell.length_a   1.000
_cell.length_b   1.000
_cell.length_c   1.000
_cell.angle_alpha   90.00
_cell.angle_beta   90.00
_cell.angle_gamma   90.00
#
_symmetry.space_group_name_H-M   'P 1'
#
loop_
_entity.id
_entity.type
_entity.pdbx_description
1 polymer ?
#
loop_
_entity_poly.entity_id
_entity_poly.type
_entity_poly.pdbx_seq_one_letter_code
_entity_poly.pdbx_strand_id
1 'polypeptide(L)' 'KELEDSALKTHNRYRAKHGVPTLKLSKDLCEMAQKWADHLASIKTLKHSPCKLNGESVGENVAYKWTSDGEVLT' A
#
# COMPACT_ATOMS: atom_id res chain seq x y z
N LYS A 1 3.56 -11.54 -0.12
CA LYS A 1 2.64 -11.90 -1.23
C LYS A 1 1.17 -11.98 -0.84
N GLU A 2 0.80 -12.66 0.25
CA GLU A 2 -0.63 -12.75 0.63
C GLU A 2 -1.32 -11.38 0.82
N LEU A 3 -0.62 -10.41 1.39
CA LEU A 3 -1.12 -9.04 1.54
C LEU A 3 -1.34 -8.32 0.20
N GLU A 4 -0.40 -8.45 -0.75
CA GLU A 4 -0.47 -7.83 -2.08
C GLU A 4 -1.64 -8.41 -2.88
N ASP A 5 -1.80 -9.72 -2.86
CA ASP A 5 -2.88 -10.42 -3.57
C ASP A 5 -4.25 -10.10 -2.96
N SER A 6 -4.35 -10.05 -1.63
CA SER A 6 -5.58 -9.67 -0.92
C SER A 6 -5.97 -8.21 -1.23
N ALA A 7 -5.00 -7.30 -1.21
CA ALA A 7 -5.19 -5.91 -1.58
C ALA A 7 -5.65 -5.78 -3.04
N LEU A 8 -4.99 -6.47 -3.98
CA LEU A 8 -5.37 -6.44 -5.41
C LEU A 8 -6.80 -6.96 -5.62
N LYS A 9 -7.13 -8.11 -5.04
CA LYS A 9 -8.48 -8.71 -5.12
C LYS A 9 -9.54 -7.76 -4.60
N THR A 10 -9.29 -7.13 -3.45
CA THR A 10 -10.22 -6.18 -2.84
C THR A 10 -10.42 -4.93 -3.72
N HIS A 11 -9.34 -4.35 -4.24
CA HIS A 11 -9.44 -3.21 -5.16
C HIS A 11 -10.22 -3.58 -6.43
N ASN A 12 -9.90 -4.71 -7.05
CA ASN A 12 -10.56 -5.17 -8.27
C ASN A 12 -12.05 -5.48 -8.05
N ARG A 13 -12.44 -5.96 -6.86
CA ARG A 13 -13.85 -6.11 -6.48
C ARG A 13 -14.60 -4.77 -6.52
N TYR A 14 -14.02 -3.70 -5.97
CA TYR A 14 -14.66 -2.38 -6.02
C TYR A 14 -14.60 -1.75 -7.41
N ARG A 15 -13.49 -1.89 -8.14
CA ARG A 15 -13.37 -1.41 -9.53
C ARG A 15 -14.42 -2.02 -10.45
N ALA A 16 -14.72 -3.31 -10.28
CA ALA A 16 -15.80 -3.98 -11.00
C ALA A 16 -17.17 -3.36 -10.68
N LYS A 17 -17.46 -3.02 -9.41
CA LYS A 17 -18.70 -2.32 -9.02
C LYS A 17 -18.83 -0.94 -9.66
N HIS A 18 -17.71 -0.25 -9.91
CA HIS A 18 -17.66 1.04 -10.59
C HIS A 18 -17.54 0.93 -12.12
N GLY A 19 -17.52 -0.28 -12.69
CA GLY A 19 -17.44 -0.49 -14.14
C GLY A 19 -16.11 -0.11 -14.79
N VAL A 20 -15.02 -0.04 -14.02
CA VAL A 20 -13.69 0.35 -14.54
C VAL A 20 -12.74 -0.86 -14.67
N PRO A 21 -11.73 -0.83 -15.58
CA PRO A 21 -10.84 -1.97 -15.83
C PRO A 21 -10.09 -2.48 -14.60
N THR A 22 -9.75 -3.76 -14.52
CA THR A 22 -8.98 -4.32 -13.40
C THR A 22 -7.53 -3.85 -13.37
N LEU A 23 -6.95 -3.75 -12.17
CA LEU A 23 -5.51 -3.55 -11.97
C LEU A 23 -4.75 -4.87 -11.98
N LYS A 24 -3.43 -4.77 -12.14
CA LYS A 24 -2.45 -5.84 -11.95
C LYS A 24 -1.34 -5.34 -11.02
N LEU A 25 -0.68 -6.26 -10.31
CA LEU A 25 0.49 -5.91 -9.51
C LEU A 25 1.66 -5.53 -10.43
N SER A 26 2.42 -4.51 -10.01
CA SER A 26 3.73 -4.18 -10.56
C SER A 26 4.77 -4.46 -9.47
N LYS A 27 5.80 -5.25 -9.81
CA LYS A 27 6.86 -5.62 -8.87
C LYS A 27 7.55 -4.38 -8.30
N ASP A 28 7.87 -3.41 -9.14
CA ASP A 28 8.56 -2.18 -8.75
C ASP A 28 7.71 -1.32 -7.81
N LEU A 29 6.38 -1.24 -8.05
CA LEU A 29 5.46 -0.55 -7.13
C LEU A 29 5.35 -1.26 -5.79
N CYS A 30 5.34 -2.60 -5.77
CA CYS A 30 5.31 -3.38 -4.53
C CYS A 30 6.59 -3.16 -3.71
N GLU A 31 7.75 -3.19 -4.36
CA GLU A 31 9.04 -2.93 -3.71
C GLU A 31 9.12 -1.51 -3.15
N MET A 32 8.63 -0.51 -3.90
CA MET A 32 8.53 0.87 -3.43
C MET A 32 7.60 0.99 -2.21
N ALA A 33 6.41 0.40 -2.27
CA ALA A 33 5.43 0.46 -1.20
C ALA A 33 5.95 -0.20 0.09
N GLN A 34 6.60 -1.35 -0.02
CA GLN A 34 7.19 -2.04 1.14
C GLN A 34 8.32 -1.23 1.77
N LYS A 35 9.25 -0.71 0.96
CA LYS A 35 10.35 0.17 1.45
C LYS A 35 9.80 1.39 2.18
N TRP A 36 8.71 1.97 1.67
CA TRP A 36 8.10 3.12 2.33
C TRP A 36 7.39 2.73 3.63
N ALA A 37 6.66 1.63 3.65
CA ALA A 37 6.03 1.11 4.87
C ALA A 37 7.06 0.85 5.98
N ASP A 38 8.20 0.24 5.64
CA ASP A 38 9.30 -0.01 6.58
C ASP A 38 9.91 1.31 7.10
N HIS A 39 10.09 2.30 6.22
CA HIS A 39 10.53 3.64 6.62
C HIS A 39 9.55 4.28 7.61
N LEU A 40 8.25 4.32 7.28
CA LEU A 40 7.21 4.88 8.15
C LEU A 40 7.15 4.19 9.51
N ALA A 41 7.29 2.86 9.55
CA ALA A 41 7.34 2.08 10.77
C ALA A 41 8.55 2.48 11.64
N SER A 42 9.74 2.66 11.04
CA SER A 42 10.95 3.06 11.77
C SER A 42 10.86 4.46 12.38
N ILE A 43 10.19 5.41 11.71
CA ILE A 43 10.04 6.79 12.18
C ILE A 43 8.73 7.03 12.95
N LYS A 44 7.89 5.98 13.10
CA LYS A 44 6.58 6.02 13.76
C LYS A 44 5.70 7.19 13.32
N THR A 45 5.72 7.50 12.02
CA THR A 45 5.00 8.64 11.44
C THR A 45 4.28 8.19 10.18
N LEU A 46 3.07 8.71 9.94
CA LEU A 46 2.35 8.51 8.69
C LEU A 46 2.53 9.75 7.81
N LYS A 47 3.19 9.58 6.65
CA LYS A 47 3.42 10.64 5.67
C LYS A 47 3.52 10.05 4.26
N HIS A 48 3.26 10.88 3.25
CA HIS A 48 3.44 10.49 1.87
C HIS A 48 4.93 10.36 1.50
N SER A 49 5.22 9.43 0.59
CA SER A 49 6.52 9.36 -0.06
C SER A 49 6.70 10.53 -1.03
N PRO A 50 7.86 10.65 -1.70
CA PRO A 50 7.99 11.55 -2.85
C PRO A 50 7.01 11.23 -3.99
N CYS A 51 6.26 10.12 -3.94
CA CYS A 51 5.28 9.69 -4.93
C CYS A 51 5.88 9.59 -6.33
N LYS A 52 7.11 9.08 -6.45
CA LYS A 52 7.84 8.98 -7.72
C LYS A 52 8.51 7.63 -7.90
N LEU A 53 8.27 6.97 -9.02
CA LEU A 53 8.97 5.76 -9.47
C LEU A 53 9.59 6.02 -10.85
N ASN A 54 10.89 5.81 -10.99
CA ASN A 54 11.63 6.03 -12.26
C ASN A 54 11.42 7.43 -12.87
N GLY A 55 11.23 8.45 -12.03
CA GLY A 55 10.98 9.84 -12.45
C GLY A 55 9.51 10.16 -12.75
N GLU A 56 8.64 9.17 -12.80
CA GLU A 56 7.20 9.36 -13.02
C GLU A 56 6.44 9.47 -11.70
N SER A 57 5.43 10.34 -11.67
CA SER A 57 4.54 10.48 -10.52
C SER A 57 3.61 9.28 -10.40
N VAL A 58 3.49 8.72 -9.20
CA VAL A 58 2.61 7.59 -8.89
C VAL A 58 1.61 7.96 -7.79
N GLY A 59 0.43 7.33 -7.82
CA GLY A 59 -0.55 7.47 -6.74
C GLY A 59 -0.15 6.69 -5.50
N GLU A 60 -0.52 7.17 -4.32
CA GLU A 60 -0.19 6.53 -3.05
C GLU A 60 -1.34 6.63 -2.04
N ASN A 61 -1.67 5.51 -1.40
CA ASN A 61 -2.50 5.44 -0.20
C ASN A 61 -1.68 4.83 0.93
N VAL A 62 -1.75 5.41 2.13
CA VAL A 62 -1.03 4.92 3.32
C VAL A 62 -2.05 4.68 4.44
N ALA A 63 -1.91 3.54 5.14
CA ALA A 63 -2.72 3.22 6.30
C ALA A 63 -1.82 2.83 7.48
N TYR A 64 -2.25 3.15 8.70
CA TYR A 64 -1.55 2.82 9.94
C TYR A 64 -2.56 2.39 11.00
N LYS A 65 -2.16 1.44 11.86
CA LYS A 65 -2.95 0.97 13.00
C LYS A 65 -2.06 1.00 14.23
N TRP A 66 -2.60 1.44 15.36
CA TRP A 66 -1.92 1.48 16.65
C TRP A 66 -2.85 0.94 17.74
N THR A 67 -2.26 0.32 18.76
CA THR A 67 -2.94 -0.14 19.97
C THR A 67 -2.10 0.22 21.19
N SER A 68 -2.78 0.59 22.28
CA SER A 68 -2.16 0.78 23.60
C SER A 68 -1.98 -0.53 24.37
N ASP A 69 -2.67 -1.59 23.95
CA ASP A 69 -2.92 -2.77 24.81
C ASP A 69 -1.80 -3.82 24.74
N GLY A 70 -0.66 -3.47 24.14
CA GLY A 70 0.52 -4.35 24.04
C GLY A 70 0.37 -5.58 23.16
N GLU A 71 -0.83 -5.87 22.66
CA GLU A 71 -1.06 -6.97 21.73
C GLU A 71 -0.42 -6.68 20.37
N VAL A 72 0.27 -7.68 19.82
CA VAL A 72 0.77 -7.64 18.46
C VAL A 72 -0.42 -7.59 17.53
N LEU A 73 -0.52 -6.52 16.74
CA LEU A 73 -1.52 -6.37 15.70
C LEU A 73 -1.19 -7.36 14.57
N THR A 74 -1.84 -8.53 14.59
CA THR A 74 -1.82 -9.51 13.49
C THR A 74 -2.78 -9.14 12.38
#